data_AF-A0A948FPX3-F1
#
_entry.id   AF-A0A948FPX3-F1
#
_cell.length_a   1.000
_cell.length_b   1.000
_cell.length_c   1.000
_cell.angle_alpha   90.00
_cell.angle_beta   90.00
_cell.angle_gamma   90.00
#
_symmetry.space_group_name_H-M   'P 1'
#
loop_
_entity.id
_entity.type
_entity.pdbx_description
1 polymer ?
#
loop_
_entity_poly.entity_id
_entity_poly.type
_entity_poly.pdbx_seq_one_letter_code
_entity_poly.pdbx_strand_id
1 'polypeptide(L)'
;MANINYLKIKDQIFSGNNIFINGDFMVTTTSQKTHKAEEKKIAAIFKLNYTRNTFFVEQIKILEQSRLNAVIKELLKERTYSLNEIFEYIQQNLPFYDENILTDTSNLFCEQLEEKLVTNNNIQINNCEEGTINISKRKSNEISINYQIDFDEYQITNIVISDKDIQSEINKKISEIQTNEFNFIEIVSSIIYYIPEGE
;
A
#
# COMPACT_ATOMS: atom_id res chain seq x y z
N MET A 1 16.00 3.36 -6.68
CA MET A 1 14.82 4.23 -6.60
C MET A 1 14.33 4.52 -8.02
N ALA A 2 13.02 4.47 -8.23
CA ALA A 2 12.40 4.75 -9.52
C ALA A 2 11.73 6.12 -9.48
N ASN A 3 12.02 6.99 -10.45
CA ASN A 3 11.45 8.33 -10.53
C ASN A 3 10.73 8.52 -11.87
N ILE A 4 9.49 8.99 -11.86
CA ILE A 4 8.90 9.59 -13.07
C ILE A 4 9.67 10.88 -13.33
N ASN A 5 10.24 10.98 -14.51
CA ASN A 5 10.90 12.20 -14.94
C ASN A 5 9.90 13.13 -15.63
N TYR A 6 9.03 12.58 -16.50
CA TYR A 6 8.04 13.32 -17.27
C TYR A 6 7.04 12.39 -17.98
N LEU A 7 5.90 12.95 -18.41
CA LEU A 7 4.97 12.33 -19.35
C LEU A 7 5.33 12.74 -20.79
N LYS A 8 5.69 11.78 -21.62
CA LYS A 8 5.89 12.01 -23.05
C LYS A 8 4.57 11.88 -23.81
N ILE A 9 4.01 13.00 -24.23
CA ILE A 9 2.78 13.02 -25.03
C ILE A 9 3.07 12.51 -26.44
N LYS A 10 2.30 11.50 -26.89
CA LYS A 10 2.33 10.97 -28.26
C LYS A 10 1.22 11.59 -29.12
N ASP A 11 0.03 11.66 -28.55
CA ASP A 11 -1.15 12.20 -29.21
C ASP A 11 -2.06 12.88 -28.18
N GLN A 12 -2.79 13.90 -28.61
CA GLN A 12 -3.74 14.62 -27.76
C GLN A 12 -4.95 15.15 -28.53
N ILE A 13 -6.13 15.05 -27.92
CA ILE A 13 -7.40 15.52 -28.48
C ILE A 13 -8.08 16.45 -27.48
N PHE A 14 -8.42 17.66 -27.92
CA PHE A 14 -9.19 18.63 -27.14
C PHE A 14 -10.68 18.49 -27.43
N SER A 15 -11.52 18.46 -26.40
CA SER A 15 -12.98 18.41 -26.51
C SER A 15 -13.64 19.21 -25.39
N GLY A 16 -13.96 20.48 -25.68
CA GLY A 16 -14.42 21.44 -24.67
C GLY A 16 -13.35 21.68 -23.61
N ASN A 17 -13.71 21.48 -22.34
CA ASN A 17 -12.76 21.55 -21.22
C ASN A 17 -11.94 20.25 -21.06
N ASN A 18 -12.24 19.20 -21.81
CA ASN A 18 -11.55 17.93 -21.69
C ASN A 18 -10.35 17.84 -22.65
N ILE A 19 -9.27 17.21 -22.18
CA ILE A 19 -8.11 16.85 -22.98
C ILE A 19 -7.87 15.36 -22.83
N PHE A 20 -7.91 14.64 -23.93
CA PHE A 20 -7.52 13.24 -23.98
C PHE A 20 -6.06 13.17 -24.37
N ILE A 21 -5.23 12.52 -23.56
CA ILE A 21 -3.80 12.37 -23.82
C ILE A 21 -3.48 10.89 -23.97
N ASN A 22 -2.74 10.54 -25.01
CA ASN A 22 -2.06 9.27 -25.14
C ASN A 22 -0.56 9.52 -25.02
N GLY A 23 0.13 8.85 -24.11
CA GLY A 23 1.53 9.10 -23.85
C GLY A 23 2.23 7.97 -23.12
N ASP A 24 3.51 8.19 -22.82
CA ASP A 24 4.34 7.30 -22.01
C ASP A 24 4.82 8.04 -20.77
N PHE A 25 4.60 7.49 -19.57
CA PHE A 25 5.39 7.89 -18.43
C PHE A 25 6.83 7.41 -18.64
N MET A 26 7.76 8.35 -18.60
CA MET A 26 9.19 8.09 -18.69
C MET A 26 9.73 8.00 -17.28
N VAL A 27 10.20 6.81 -16.91
CA VAL A 27 10.69 6.49 -15.58
C VAL A 27 12.17 6.20 -15.66
N THR A 28 12.99 6.81 -14.80
CA THR A 28 14.34 6.30 -14.58
C THR A 28 14.32 5.34 -13.41
N THR A 29 14.77 4.13 -13.66
CA THR A 29 15.02 3.10 -12.64
C THR A 29 16.52 2.86 -12.53
N THR A 30 17.00 2.41 -11.38
CA THR A 30 18.38 1.93 -11.26
C THR A 30 18.37 0.42 -11.40
N SER A 31 19.04 -0.09 -12.43
CA SER A 31 19.21 -1.52 -12.65
C SER A 31 19.93 -2.15 -11.48
N GLN A 32 19.31 -3.13 -10.82
CA GLN A 32 19.94 -3.83 -9.68
C GLN A 32 21.19 -4.63 -10.11
N LYS A 33 21.25 -5.07 -11.38
CA LYS A 33 22.37 -5.87 -11.90
C LYS A 33 23.57 -5.03 -12.31
N THR A 34 23.35 -3.82 -12.79
CA THR A 34 24.42 -2.99 -13.38
C THR A 34 24.69 -1.71 -12.60
N HIS A 35 23.85 -1.38 -11.61
CA HIS A 35 23.79 -0.10 -10.91
C HIS A 35 23.70 1.13 -11.83
N LYS A 36 23.32 0.94 -13.09
CA LYS A 36 23.12 2.02 -14.06
C LYS A 36 21.67 2.48 -14.07
N ALA A 37 21.47 3.76 -14.35
CA ALA A 37 20.16 4.31 -14.65
C ALA A 37 19.66 3.74 -15.98
N GLU A 38 18.46 3.16 -15.97
CA GLU A 38 17.75 2.63 -17.12
C GLU A 38 16.40 3.35 -17.24
N GLU A 39 16.10 3.87 -18.43
CA GLU A 39 14.79 4.46 -18.72
C GLU A 39 13.76 3.39 -19.06
N LYS A 40 12.64 3.40 -18.36
CA LYS A 40 11.46 2.58 -18.62
C LYS A 40 10.30 3.44 -19.08
N LYS A 41 9.43 2.83 -19.88
CA LYS A 41 8.26 3.48 -20.48
C LYS A 41 7.01 2.76 -20.04
N ILE A 42 6.05 3.52 -19.52
CA ILE A 42 4.73 3.00 -19.15
C ILE A 42 3.70 3.73 -20.00
N ALA A 43 3.07 2.99 -20.92
CA ALA A 43 2.08 3.57 -21.81
C ALA A 43 0.76 3.86 -21.06
N ALA A 44 0.23 5.07 -21.21
CA ALA A 44 -0.92 5.57 -20.49
C ALA A 44 -1.83 6.44 -21.35
N ILE A 45 -3.13 6.35 -21.10
CA ILE A 45 -4.17 7.21 -21.67
C ILE A 45 -4.82 7.99 -20.53
N PHE A 46 -4.99 9.28 -20.70
CA PHE A 46 -5.62 10.18 -19.73
C PHE A 46 -6.82 10.86 -20.35
N LYS A 47 -7.82 11.12 -19.51
CA LYS A 47 -8.81 12.16 -19.72
C LYS A 47 -8.59 13.21 -18.65
N LEU A 48 -8.11 14.37 -19.06
CA LEU A 48 -7.97 15.54 -18.22
C LEU A 48 -9.16 16.46 -18.41
N ASN A 49 -9.52 17.20 -17.38
CA ASN A 49 -10.45 18.32 -17.44
C ASN A 49 -9.73 19.58 -16.96
N TYR A 50 -9.70 20.58 -17.82
CA TYR A 50 -9.16 21.89 -17.52
C TYR A 50 -10.26 22.76 -16.91
N THR A 51 -10.19 22.97 -15.61
CA THR A 51 -11.10 23.85 -14.88
C THR A 51 -10.35 24.55 -13.77
N ARG A 52 -10.81 25.74 -13.37
CA ARG A 52 -10.20 26.54 -12.30
C ARG A 52 -8.69 26.77 -12.49
N ASN A 53 -8.27 27.00 -13.74
CA ASN A 53 -6.87 27.21 -14.14
C ASN A 53 -5.92 26.03 -13.81
N THR A 54 -6.43 24.81 -13.68
CA THR A 54 -5.60 23.62 -13.46
C THR A 54 -6.14 22.40 -14.22
N PHE A 55 -5.30 21.38 -14.42
CA PHE A 55 -5.67 20.11 -15.04
C PHE A 55 -6.00 19.08 -13.97
N PHE A 56 -7.23 18.60 -14.01
CA PHE A 56 -7.69 17.48 -13.19
C PHE A 56 -7.73 16.20 -14.02
N VAL A 57 -7.23 15.11 -13.48
CA VAL A 57 -7.37 13.78 -14.07
C VAL A 57 -8.77 13.26 -13.76
N GLU A 58 -9.62 13.19 -14.78
CA GLU A 58 -10.94 12.55 -14.67
C GLU A 58 -10.82 11.03 -14.82
N GLN A 59 -9.94 10.58 -15.71
CA GLN A 59 -9.69 9.16 -15.95
C GLN A 59 -8.23 8.96 -16.36
N ILE A 60 -7.67 7.83 -15.97
CA ILE A 60 -6.37 7.37 -16.41
C ILE A 60 -6.42 5.86 -16.62
N LYS A 61 -5.83 5.41 -17.73
CA LYS A 61 -5.72 4.01 -18.09
C LYS A 61 -4.28 3.72 -18.48
N ILE A 62 -3.60 2.94 -17.65
CA ILE A 62 -2.32 2.32 -18.03
C ILE A 62 -2.61 1.13 -18.93
N LEU A 63 -1.90 0.99 -20.04
CA LEU A 63 -2.21 -0.02 -21.06
C LEU A 63 -1.72 -1.43 -20.67
N GLU A 64 -0.67 -1.53 -19.86
CA GLU A 64 -0.16 -2.80 -19.31
C GLU A 64 -0.55 -2.95 -17.82
N GLN A 65 -1.85 -3.06 -17.54
CA GLN A 65 -2.36 -3.14 -16.16
C GLN A 65 -1.86 -4.36 -15.36
N SER A 66 -1.40 -5.43 -16.02
CA SER A 66 -0.81 -6.59 -15.33
C SER A 66 0.45 -6.23 -14.53
N ARG A 67 1.12 -5.13 -14.90
CA ARG A 67 2.32 -4.61 -14.23
C ARG A 67 2.01 -3.57 -13.15
N LEU A 68 0.73 -3.27 -12.93
CA LEU A 68 0.28 -2.40 -11.85
C LEU A 68 -0.03 -3.22 -10.60
N ASN A 69 0.42 -2.74 -9.45
CA ASN A 69 -0.08 -3.25 -8.17
C ASN A 69 -1.56 -2.90 -7.97
N ALA A 70 -2.22 -3.65 -7.08
CA ALA A 70 -3.66 -3.49 -6.79
C ALA A 70 -3.97 -2.08 -6.24
N VAL A 71 -3.09 -1.53 -5.40
CA VAL A 71 -3.17 -0.16 -4.85
C VAL A 71 -3.32 0.90 -5.95
N ILE A 72 -2.45 0.90 -6.98
CA ILE A 72 -2.59 1.83 -8.10
C ILE A 72 -3.89 1.56 -8.85
N LYS A 73 -4.25 0.29 -9.12
CA LYS A 73 -5.49 -0.03 -9.84
C LYS A 73 -6.75 0.51 -9.15
N GLU A 74 -6.81 0.45 -7.83
CA GLU A 74 -7.95 0.93 -7.04
C GLU A 74 -7.95 2.45 -6.90
N LEU A 75 -6.79 3.08 -6.70
CA LEU A 75 -6.68 4.55 -6.65
C LEU A 75 -7.03 5.22 -7.97
N LEU A 76 -6.71 4.59 -9.11
CA LEU A 76 -7.14 5.08 -10.42
C LEU A 76 -8.67 4.99 -10.63
N LYS A 77 -9.42 4.35 -9.73
CA LYS A 77 -10.90 4.34 -9.73
C LYS A 77 -11.50 5.49 -8.92
N GLU A 78 -10.75 6.11 -8.01
CA GLU A 78 -11.24 7.23 -7.21
C GLU A 78 -11.29 8.54 -8.01
N ARG A 79 -12.28 9.37 -7.66
CA ARG A 79 -12.74 10.46 -8.53
C ARG A 79 -12.06 11.77 -8.17
N THR A 80 -11.15 12.16 -9.06
CA THR A 80 -10.54 13.51 -9.26
C THR A 80 -9.27 13.80 -8.47
N TYR A 81 -8.13 13.72 -9.15
CA TYR A 81 -6.82 14.20 -8.69
C TYR A 81 -6.32 15.32 -9.61
N SER A 82 -5.52 16.25 -9.12
CA SER A 82 -4.71 17.10 -9.99
C SER A 82 -3.65 16.25 -10.71
N LEU A 83 -3.19 16.74 -11.86
CA LEU A 83 -2.16 16.04 -12.63
C LEU A 83 -0.86 15.84 -11.84
N ASN A 84 -0.49 16.80 -10.99
CA ASN A 84 0.69 16.70 -10.14
C ASN A 84 0.54 15.62 -9.05
N GLU A 85 -0.62 15.53 -8.40
CA GLU A 85 -0.89 14.49 -7.42
C GLU A 85 -0.75 13.10 -8.04
N ILE A 86 -1.31 12.88 -9.23
CA ILE A 86 -1.16 11.61 -9.95
C ILE A 86 0.31 11.29 -10.27
N PHE A 87 1.11 12.29 -10.64
CA PHE A 87 2.54 12.08 -10.87
C PHE A 87 3.28 11.68 -9.60
N GLU A 88 3.07 12.39 -8.50
CA GLU A 88 3.68 12.09 -7.20
C GLU A 88 3.26 10.69 -6.72
N TYR A 89 1.98 10.34 -6.86
CA TYR A 89 1.46 9.03 -6.45
C TYR A 89 2.03 7.88 -7.26
N ILE A 90 2.05 7.99 -8.59
CA ILE A 90 2.67 6.95 -9.42
C ILE A 90 4.14 6.86 -9.05
N GLN A 91 4.84 7.98 -8.85
CA GLN A 91 6.25 8.01 -8.47
C GLN A 91 6.55 7.28 -7.16
N GLN A 92 5.76 7.52 -6.12
CA GLN A 92 5.91 6.83 -4.83
C GLN A 92 5.67 5.31 -4.96
N ASN A 93 4.90 4.89 -5.95
CA ASN A 93 4.52 3.49 -6.17
C ASN A 93 5.20 2.83 -7.40
N LEU A 94 6.18 3.51 -8.02
CA LEU A 94 6.99 2.94 -9.10
C LEU A 94 7.95 1.80 -8.72
N PRO A 95 8.40 1.63 -7.46
CA PRO A 95 9.15 0.43 -7.07
C PRO A 95 8.42 -0.89 -7.39
N PHE A 96 7.09 -0.85 -7.61
CA PHE A 96 6.24 -2.00 -7.87
C PHE A 96 5.98 -2.29 -9.37
N TYR A 97 6.68 -1.62 -10.27
CA TYR A 97 6.40 -1.65 -11.72
C TYR A 97 7.19 -2.67 -12.55
N ASP A 98 7.95 -3.56 -11.92
CA ASP A 98 8.78 -4.58 -12.59
C ASP A 98 8.99 -5.76 -11.63
N GLU A 99 8.95 -7.05 -11.96
CA GLU A 99 8.74 -7.82 -13.19
C GLU A 99 8.41 -9.23 -12.66
N ASN A 100 7.25 -9.84 -12.95
CA ASN A 100 6.91 -11.21 -12.51
C ASN A 100 7.05 -11.54 -11.01
N ILE A 101 7.08 -10.54 -10.14
CA ILE A 101 7.05 -10.80 -8.72
C ILE A 101 5.56 -10.97 -8.40
N LEU A 102 5.15 -12.19 -8.04
CA LEU A 102 4.27 -12.33 -6.88
C LEU A 102 5.06 -11.66 -5.75
N THR A 103 5.06 -10.31 -5.73
CA THR A 103 5.76 -9.56 -4.69
C THR A 103 4.94 -9.91 -3.50
N ASP A 104 5.42 -10.90 -2.78
CA ASP A 104 5.04 -11.06 -1.42
C ASP A 104 5.24 -9.66 -0.79
N THR A 105 4.10 -9.02 -0.54
CA THR A 105 4.02 -7.67 0.00
C THR A 105 4.15 -7.72 1.52
N SER A 106 4.49 -8.88 2.09
CA SER A 106 4.70 -9.04 3.52
C SER A 106 5.78 -8.11 4.05
N ASN A 107 6.85 -7.90 3.27
CA ASN A 107 7.87 -6.92 3.64
C ASN A 107 7.33 -5.48 3.73
N LEU A 108 6.45 -5.08 2.80
CA LEU A 108 5.80 -3.78 2.83
C LEU A 108 4.81 -3.66 4.00
N PHE A 109 4.10 -4.73 4.35
CA PHE A 109 3.25 -4.75 5.56
C PHE A 109 4.06 -4.62 6.82
N CYS A 110 5.20 -5.30 6.88
CA CYS A 110 6.08 -5.21 8.02
C CYS A 110 6.53 -3.77 8.23
N GLU A 111 6.99 -3.09 7.17
CA GLU A 111 7.34 -1.66 7.24
C GLU A 111 6.16 -0.80 7.72
N GLN A 112 4.96 -0.99 7.17
CA GLN A 112 3.76 -0.21 7.53
C GLN A 112 3.25 -0.49 8.96
N LEU A 113 3.30 -1.75 9.40
CA LEU A 113 2.95 -2.15 10.76
C LEU A 113 3.96 -1.60 11.76
N GLU A 114 5.25 -1.67 11.42
CA GLU A 114 6.32 -1.09 12.24
C GLU A 114 6.10 0.41 12.43
N GLU A 115 5.91 1.17 11.35
CA GLU A 115 5.64 2.61 11.44
C GLU A 115 4.42 2.93 12.32
N LYS A 116 3.34 2.14 12.20
CA LYS A 116 2.11 2.39 12.95
C LYS A 116 2.21 2.02 14.42
N LEU A 117 2.90 0.93 14.75
CA LEU A 117 2.95 0.37 16.10
C LEU A 117 4.07 0.97 16.96
N VAL A 118 5.20 1.38 16.36
CA VAL A 118 6.34 2.00 17.08
C VAL A 118 5.95 3.34 17.73
N THR A 119 4.83 3.94 17.34
CA THR A 119 4.29 5.13 18.02
C THR A 119 3.91 4.89 19.49
N ASN A 120 3.78 3.63 19.92
CA ASN A 120 3.50 3.27 21.30
C ASN A 120 4.73 2.62 21.98
N ASN A 121 5.29 3.31 22.97
CA ASN A 121 6.46 2.85 23.73
C ASN A 121 6.25 1.53 24.51
N ASN A 122 5.00 1.08 24.67
CA ASN A 122 4.68 -0.20 25.30
C ASN A 122 4.67 -1.37 24.32
N ILE A 123 4.83 -1.12 23.02
CA ILE A 123 4.84 -2.13 21.97
C ILE A 123 6.28 -2.31 21.48
N GLN A 124 6.74 -3.56 21.51
CA GLN A 124 8.02 -3.97 20.95
C GLN A 124 7.76 -4.99 19.85
N ILE A 125 8.22 -4.68 18.64
CA ILE A 125 8.21 -5.61 17.52
C ILE A 125 9.47 -6.46 17.64
N ASN A 126 9.28 -7.76 17.90
CA ASN A 126 10.38 -8.70 18.11
C ASN A 126 10.88 -9.24 16.78
N ASN A 127 9.95 -9.50 15.86
CA ASN A 127 10.23 -9.97 14.52
C ASN A 127 9.12 -9.53 13.56
N CYS A 128 9.49 -9.14 12.35
CA CYS A 128 8.56 -8.99 11.26
C CYS A 128 9.21 -9.56 10.00
N GLU A 129 8.71 -10.72 9.59
CA GLU A 129 9.20 -11.51 8.47
C GLU A 129 8.07 -11.72 7.45
N GLU A 130 8.42 -12.34 6.34
CA GLU A 130 7.49 -12.79 5.32
C GLU A 130 6.32 -13.57 5.94
N GLY A 131 5.09 -13.08 5.77
CA GLY A 131 3.86 -13.70 6.25
C GLY A 131 3.69 -13.81 7.78
N THR A 132 4.54 -13.20 8.61
CA THR A 132 4.42 -13.31 10.07
C THR A 132 4.98 -12.10 10.82
N ILE A 133 4.22 -11.62 11.81
CA ILE A 133 4.68 -10.60 12.77
C ILE A 133 4.59 -11.12 14.21
N ASN A 134 5.67 -10.90 14.97
CA ASN A 134 5.77 -11.24 16.39
C ASN A 134 5.98 -9.99 17.24
N ILE A 135 5.10 -9.77 18.21
CA ILE A 135 5.02 -8.51 18.97
C ILE A 135 4.88 -8.81 20.45
N SER A 136 5.55 -8.04 21.29
CA SER A 136 5.33 -7.98 22.72
C SER A 136 4.73 -6.62 23.10
N LYS A 137 3.57 -6.62 23.75
CA LYS A 137 2.94 -5.42 24.32
C LYS A 137 2.97 -5.50 25.84
N ARG A 138 3.55 -4.49 26.49
CA ARG A 138 3.48 -4.34 27.94
C ARG A 138 2.06 -3.97 28.36
N LYS A 139 1.47 -4.80 29.21
CA LYS A 139 0.20 -4.56 29.90
C LYS A 139 0.43 -3.81 31.21
N SER A 140 1.51 -4.16 31.93
CA SER A 140 1.97 -3.49 33.14
C SER A 140 3.49 -3.62 33.26
N ASN A 141 4.09 -3.11 34.34
CA ASN A 141 5.54 -3.23 34.58
C ASN A 141 6.04 -4.69 34.68
N GLU A 142 5.14 -5.65 34.90
CA GLU A 142 5.49 -7.06 35.13
C GLU A 142 4.84 -8.02 34.11
N ILE A 143 3.86 -7.55 33.32
CA ILE A 143 3.07 -8.39 32.42
C ILE A 143 3.26 -7.92 30.98
N SER A 144 3.76 -8.83 30.14
CA SER A 144 3.84 -8.67 28.68
C SER A 144 2.92 -9.67 28.00
N ILE A 145 2.17 -9.19 27.02
CA ILE A 145 1.35 -10.03 26.13
C ILE A 145 2.13 -10.20 24.83
N ASN A 146 2.27 -11.44 24.40
CA ASN A 146 2.91 -11.78 23.13
C ASN A 146 1.85 -12.11 22.09
N TYR A 147 2.04 -11.58 20.89
CA TYR A 147 1.21 -11.78 19.71
C TYR A 147 2.07 -12.38 18.62
N GLN A 148 1.57 -13.42 17.97
CA GLN A 148 2.02 -13.90 16.68
C GLN A 148 0.84 -13.81 15.74
N ILE A 149 0.99 -13.06 14.64
CA ILE A 149 -0.04 -12.90 13.62
C ILE A 149 0.57 -13.36 12.31
N ASP A 150 0.04 -14.45 11.77
CA ASP A 150 0.43 -14.98 10.47
C ASP A 150 -0.56 -14.46 9.42
N PHE A 151 -0.05 -14.09 8.25
CA PHE A 151 -0.84 -13.48 7.19
C PHE A 151 -0.33 -13.88 5.81
N ASP A 152 -1.24 -13.82 4.83
CA ASP A 152 -0.96 -14.07 3.42
C ASP A 152 -1.89 -13.21 2.57
N GLU A 153 -1.39 -12.61 1.49
CA GLU A 153 -2.15 -11.76 0.56
C GLU A 153 -3.19 -10.81 1.24
N TYR A 154 -2.76 -10.03 2.23
CA TYR A 154 -3.61 -9.08 3.00
C TYR A 154 -4.74 -9.73 3.84
N GLN A 155 -4.62 -11.02 4.15
CA GLN A 155 -5.54 -11.74 4.99
C GLN A 155 -4.82 -12.31 6.21
N ILE A 156 -5.47 -12.24 7.36
CA ILE A 156 -4.96 -12.91 8.56
C ILE A 156 -5.28 -14.39 8.44
N THR A 157 -4.25 -15.23 8.41
CA THR A 157 -4.41 -16.68 8.30
C THR A 157 -4.41 -17.34 9.67
N ASN A 158 -3.71 -16.76 10.65
CA ASN A 158 -3.66 -17.25 12.02
C ASN A 158 -3.31 -16.15 13.03
N ILE A 159 -3.81 -16.29 14.25
CA ILE A 159 -3.50 -15.39 15.38
C ILE A 159 -3.27 -16.23 16.64
N VAL A 160 -2.11 -16.04 17.27
CA VAL A 160 -1.78 -16.61 18.57
C VAL A 160 -1.46 -15.49 19.56
N ILE A 161 -2.19 -15.44 20.66
CA ILE A 161 -2.04 -14.47 21.75
C ILE A 161 -1.74 -15.24 23.04
N SER A 162 -0.72 -14.80 23.78
CA SER A 162 -0.31 -15.46 25.03
C SER A 162 -1.38 -15.34 26.13
N ASP A 163 -2.16 -14.27 26.11
CA ASP A 163 -3.32 -14.06 26.97
C ASP A 163 -4.56 -14.76 26.38
N LYS A 164 -5.09 -15.75 27.11
CA LYS A 164 -6.19 -16.62 26.63
C LYS A 164 -7.54 -15.93 26.60
N ASP A 165 -7.76 -14.94 27.46
CA ASP A 165 -9.02 -14.20 27.50
C ASP A 165 -9.09 -13.26 26.30
N ILE A 166 -7.98 -12.56 26.02
CA ILE A 166 -7.84 -11.73 24.82
C ILE A 166 -7.94 -12.57 23.54
N GLN A 167 -7.28 -13.74 23.48
CA GLN A 167 -7.41 -14.65 22.34
C GLN A 167 -8.88 -15.00 22.04
N SER A 168 -9.65 -15.35 23.08
CA SER A 168 -11.04 -15.76 22.92
C SER A 168 -11.90 -14.61 22.37
N GLU A 169 -11.74 -13.39 22.91
CA GLU A 169 -12.49 -12.21 22.45
C GLU A 169 -12.11 -11.80 21.03
N ILE A 170 -10.82 -11.81 20.69
CA ILE A 170 -10.36 -11.51 19.34
C ILE A 170 -10.90 -12.54 18.34
N ASN A 171 -10.81 -13.84 18.64
CA ASN A 171 -11.34 -14.90 17.77
C ASN A 171 -12.83 -14.74 17.48
N LYS A 172 -13.61 -14.30 18.47
CA LYS A 172 -15.03 -14.01 18.29
C LYS A 172 -15.24 -12.83 17.33
N LYS A 173 -14.49 -11.74 17.52
CA LYS A 173 -14.62 -10.51 16.71
C LYS A 173 -14.09 -10.67 15.28
N ILE A 174 -12.94 -11.30 15.09
CA ILE A 174 -12.33 -11.50 13.75
C ILE A 174 -13.18 -12.40 12.86
N SER A 175 -13.90 -13.37 13.42
CA SER A 175 -14.78 -14.25 12.63
C SER A 175 -15.86 -13.49 11.84
N GLU A 176 -16.15 -12.24 12.21
CA GLU A 176 -17.15 -11.38 11.60
C GLU A 176 -16.53 -10.31 10.66
N ILE A 177 -15.21 -10.20 10.60
CA ILE A 177 -14.49 -9.13 9.88
C ILE A 177 -13.81 -9.70 8.64
N GLN A 178 -14.13 -9.16 7.47
CA GLN A 178 -13.39 -9.45 6.23
C GLN A 178 -12.11 -8.60 6.16
N THR A 179 -10.96 -9.25 6.18
CA THR A 179 -9.64 -8.63 5.96
C THR A 179 -9.35 -8.50 4.46
N ASN A 180 -8.90 -7.32 4.03
CA ASN A 180 -8.42 -7.02 2.70
C ASN A 180 -7.34 -5.94 2.74
N GLU A 181 -6.82 -5.58 1.56
CA GLU A 181 -5.70 -4.64 1.45
C GLU A 181 -5.91 -3.26 2.09
N PHE A 182 -7.16 -2.81 2.19
CA PHE A 182 -7.48 -1.49 2.72
C PHE A 182 -7.57 -1.45 4.24
N ASN A 183 -7.98 -2.56 4.87
CA ASN A 183 -8.27 -2.60 6.31
C ASN A 183 -7.32 -3.48 7.11
N PHE A 184 -6.43 -4.23 6.46
CA PHE A 184 -5.51 -5.17 7.11
C PHE A 184 -4.68 -4.51 8.22
N ILE A 185 -3.97 -3.42 7.91
CA ILE A 185 -3.10 -2.70 8.85
C ILE A 185 -3.91 -2.17 10.06
N GLU A 186 -5.10 -1.64 9.84
CA GLU A 186 -5.99 -1.16 10.90
C GLU A 186 -6.49 -2.29 11.80
N ILE A 187 -6.87 -3.43 11.21
CA ILE A 187 -7.35 -4.60 11.93
C ILE A 187 -6.23 -5.17 12.79
N VAL A 188 -5.05 -5.41 12.22
CA VAL A 188 -3.88 -5.92 12.96
C VAL A 188 -3.52 -4.97 14.10
N SER A 189 -3.44 -3.66 13.81
CA SER A 189 -3.19 -2.65 14.85
C SER A 189 -4.26 -2.69 15.94
N SER A 190 -5.54 -2.79 15.59
CA SER A 190 -6.65 -2.84 16.55
C SER A 190 -6.59 -4.08 17.44
N ILE A 191 -6.19 -5.23 16.90
CA ILE A 191 -5.99 -6.46 17.67
C ILE A 191 -4.89 -6.26 18.71
N ILE A 192 -3.77 -5.65 18.32
CA ILE A 192 -2.65 -5.38 19.23
C ILE A 192 -3.02 -4.31 20.26
N TYR A 193 -3.74 -3.25 19.85
CA TYR A 193 -4.15 -2.17 20.72
C TYR A 193 -5.30 -2.55 21.66
N TYR A 194 -6.01 -3.65 21.40
CA TYR A 194 -7.12 -4.10 22.24
C TYR A 194 -6.76 -4.12 23.72
N ILE A 195 -7.67 -3.58 24.53
CA ILE A 195 -7.68 -3.63 25.99
C ILE A 195 -9.04 -4.21 26.36
N PRO A 196 -9.11 -5.35 27.08
CA PRO A 196 -10.38 -5.92 27.49
C PRO A 196 -11.15 -4.95 28.39
N GLU A 197 -12.47 -4.92 28.27
CA GLU A 197 -13.33 -4.07 29.11
C GLU A 197 -13.22 -4.51 30.58
N GLY A 198 -12.84 -3.58 31.47
CA GLY A 198 -12.74 -3.82 32.92
C GLY A 198 -11.37 -3.56 33.55
N GLU A 199 -10.39 -3.09 32.78
CA GLU A 199 -9.07 -2.63 33.26
C GLU A 199 -8.82 -1.14 32.96
#